data_AF-A0A9P7ALC0-F1
#
_entry.id   AF-A0A9P7ALC0-F1
#
_cell.length_a   1.000
_cell.length_b   1.000
_cell.length_c   1.000
_cell.angle_alpha   90.00
_cell.angle_beta   90.00
_cell.angle_gamma   90.00
#
_symmetry.space_group_name_H-M   'P 1'
#
loop_
_entity.id
_entity.type
_entity.pdbx_description
1 polymer ?
#
loop_
_entity_poly.entity_id
_entity_poly.type
_entity_poly.pdbx_seq_one_letter_code
_entity_poly.pdbx_strand_id
1 'polypeptide(L)'
;MVGAFHGHAHNRRCQIDWHPMYIEGTGHTEGEGCEHIFSSSNELARSTRHATTFHRHQSIEQHFAFWDEDKYAALSVFIQNHYREAQEDIRTLTAELSVIRETLNLADTDFIRFHAQEHEYLDALKQTPVKDLLSIRYINVLDELAERQSEWNQAREAANRSLVEIHVGSLSDMHLALNQARVRVDTAYSKLQNTEQLAGHLEVQLGIDKRWEIGSECYSRFREEALLLKYRSTLDELERLVVMRLFELSKLSLSGTGKYAVFDVF
;
A
#
# COMPACT_ATOMS: atom_id res chain seq x y z
N MET A 1 -2.93 -22.00 3.17
CA MET A 1 -2.42 -21.23 4.32
C MET A 1 -1.05 -20.69 3.95
N VAL A 2 -0.82 -19.41 4.22
CA VAL A 2 0.51 -18.77 4.14
C VAL A 2 1.02 -18.63 5.57
N GLY A 3 2.33 -18.81 5.82
CA GLY A 3 2.87 -18.58 7.17
C GLY A 3 2.62 -17.14 7.65
N ALA A 4 2.45 -16.93 8.96
CA ALA A 4 2.02 -15.67 9.56
C ALA A 4 2.97 -14.51 9.25
N PHE A 5 4.27 -14.79 9.13
CA PHE A 5 5.27 -13.76 8.81
C PHE A 5 5.10 -13.29 7.36
N HIS A 6 4.85 -14.23 6.45
CA HIS A 6 4.61 -13.93 5.04
C HIS A 6 3.20 -13.42 4.76
N GLY A 7 2.21 -13.87 5.53
CA GLY A 7 0.79 -13.60 5.31
C GLY A 7 0.50 -12.10 5.24
N HIS A 8 1.07 -11.31 6.16
CA HIS A 8 0.93 -9.86 6.16
C HIS A 8 1.56 -9.15 4.94
N ALA A 9 2.45 -9.80 4.20
CA ALA A 9 3.02 -9.24 2.97
C ALA A 9 2.10 -9.36 1.76
N HIS A 10 1.04 -10.17 1.85
CA HIS A 10 0.05 -10.30 0.80
C HIS A 10 -1.02 -9.21 0.91
N ASN A 11 -1.71 -8.95 -0.20
CA ASN A 11 -2.86 -8.05 -0.19
C ASN A 11 -3.95 -8.54 0.79
N ARG A 12 -4.75 -7.61 1.31
CA ARG A 12 -5.76 -7.88 2.33
C ARG A 12 -6.73 -9.02 1.96
N ARG A 13 -7.14 -9.12 0.70
CA ARG A 13 -8.02 -10.19 0.21
C ARG A 13 -7.39 -11.58 0.42
N CYS A 14 -6.11 -11.73 0.09
CA CYS A 14 -5.36 -12.96 0.31
C CYS A 14 -5.16 -13.24 1.81
N GLN A 15 -4.92 -12.21 2.62
CA GLN A 15 -4.81 -12.36 4.08
C GLN A 15 -6.09 -12.98 4.67
N ILE A 16 -7.26 -12.47 4.30
CA ILE A 16 -8.55 -12.98 4.79
C ILE A 16 -8.77 -14.46 4.45
N ASP A 17 -8.35 -14.91 3.26
CA ASP A 17 -8.53 -16.30 2.84
C ASP A 17 -7.48 -17.26 3.43
N TRP A 18 -6.25 -16.78 3.65
CA TRP A 18 -5.10 -17.67 3.79
C TRP A 18 -4.20 -17.39 4.99
N HIS A 19 -4.38 -16.28 5.70
CA HIS A 19 -3.62 -15.97 6.90
C HIS A 19 -4.03 -16.90 8.06
N PRO A 20 -3.10 -17.43 8.87
CA PRO A 20 -3.38 -18.38 9.95
C PRO A 20 -4.48 -17.93 10.92
N MET A 21 -4.52 -16.62 11.22
CA MET A 21 -5.55 -16.02 12.09
C MET A 21 -6.99 -16.16 11.57
N TYR A 22 -7.22 -16.33 10.27
CA TYR A 22 -8.55 -16.48 9.68
C TYR A 22 -8.90 -17.93 9.34
N ILE A 23 -8.00 -18.87 9.59
CA ILE A 23 -8.22 -20.29 9.32
C ILE A 23 -8.53 -21.00 10.64
N GLU A 24 -9.73 -21.54 10.75
CA GLU A 24 -10.14 -22.31 11.93
C GLU A 24 -9.25 -23.55 12.13
N GLY A 25 -8.87 -23.81 13.38
CA GLY A 25 -8.02 -24.95 13.76
C GLY A 25 -6.52 -24.69 13.72
N THR A 26 -6.09 -23.52 13.24
CA THR A 26 -4.67 -23.14 13.15
C THR A 26 -4.08 -22.84 14.54
N GLY A 27 -4.88 -22.26 15.44
CA GLY A 27 -4.43 -21.88 16.78
C GLY A 27 -3.25 -20.90 16.73
N HIS A 28 -2.27 -21.07 17.62
CA HIS A 28 -1.05 -20.25 17.67
C HIS A 28 0.08 -20.74 16.75
N THR A 29 -0.22 -21.60 15.76
CA THR A 29 0.84 -21.96 14.81
C THR A 29 1.12 -20.81 13.85
N GLU A 30 2.40 -20.47 13.73
CA GLU A 30 2.86 -19.46 12.79
C GLU A 30 2.88 -19.98 11.35
N GLY A 31 2.87 -21.31 11.15
CA GLY A 31 2.94 -21.90 9.80
C GLY A 31 4.31 -21.76 9.11
N GLU A 32 5.36 -21.38 9.85
CA GLU A 32 6.73 -21.11 9.36
C GLU A 32 7.71 -22.28 9.65
N GLY A 33 7.19 -23.50 9.81
CA GLY A 33 7.98 -24.66 10.23
C GLY A 33 9.12 -25.01 9.27
N CYS A 34 8.88 -24.89 7.97
CA CYS A 34 9.88 -25.16 6.93
C CYS A 34 11.00 -24.12 6.97
N GLU A 35 10.65 -22.86 7.19
CA GLU A 35 11.55 -21.72 7.25
C GLU A 35 12.52 -21.85 8.43
N HIS A 36 12.04 -22.31 9.59
CA HIS A 36 12.91 -22.64 10.73
C HIS A 36 13.90 -23.76 10.41
N ILE A 37 13.46 -24.82 9.71
CA ILE A 37 14.32 -25.93 9.28
C ILE A 37 15.38 -25.44 8.29
N PHE A 38 14.97 -24.65 7.29
CA PHE A 38 15.90 -24.10 6.30
C PHE A 38 16.91 -23.15 6.93
N SER A 39 16.46 -22.30 7.86
CA SER A 39 17.33 -21.39 8.61
C SER A 39 18.41 -22.15 9.37
N SER A 40 18.03 -23.20 10.12
CA SER A 40 18.98 -24.07 10.82
C SER A 40 19.96 -24.75 9.84
N SER A 41 19.48 -25.22 8.70
CA SER A 41 20.32 -25.93 7.72
C SER A 41 21.43 -25.04 7.11
N ASN A 42 21.32 -23.72 7.20
CA ASN A 42 22.35 -22.80 6.70
C ASN A 42 23.71 -22.97 7.40
N GLU A 43 23.72 -23.50 8.63
CA GLU A 43 24.95 -23.79 9.38
C GLU A 43 25.85 -24.80 8.65
N LEU A 44 25.24 -25.71 7.89
CA LEU A 44 25.94 -26.71 7.08
C LEU A 44 26.66 -26.11 5.86
N ALA A 45 26.31 -24.89 5.43
CA ALA A 45 26.79 -24.33 4.18
C ALA A 45 28.32 -24.20 4.13
N ARG A 46 28.96 -23.88 5.26
CA ARG A 46 30.41 -23.71 5.34
C ARG A 46 31.16 -25.03 5.32
N SER A 47 30.70 -26.02 6.09
CA SER A 47 31.35 -27.33 6.21
C SER A 47 31.16 -28.19 4.96
N THR A 48 30.02 -28.07 4.29
CA THR A 48 29.68 -28.91 3.12
C THR A 48 30.20 -28.37 1.78
N ARG A 49 30.60 -27.10 1.69
CA ARG A 49 31.02 -26.44 0.42
C ARG A 49 32.15 -27.15 -0.31
N HIS A 50 33.12 -27.68 0.42
CA HIS A 50 34.30 -28.35 -0.13
C HIS A 50 34.38 -29.83 0.29
N ALA A 51 33.31 -30.36 0.89
CA ALA A 51 33.24 -31.75 1.30
C ALA A 51 33.03 -32.67 0.08
N THR A 52 33.61 -33.87 0.13
CA THR A 52 33.23 -34.94 -0.81
C THR A 52 31.76 -35.29 -0.64
N THR A 53 31.12 -35.91 -1.64
CA THR A 53 29.72 -36.38 -1.55
C THR A 53 29.42 -37.18 -0.28
N PHE A 54 30.29 -38.11 0.10
CA PHE A 54 30.12 -38.92 1.31
C PHE A 54 30.05 -38.05 2.57
N HIS A 55 31.09 -37.26 2.83
CA HIS A 55 31.15 -36.38 4.00
C HIS A 55 30.02 -35.33 4.01
N ARG A 56 29.58 -34.86 2.84
CA ARG A 56 28.44 -33.94 2.74
C ARG A 56 27.15 -34.61 3.23
N HIS A 57 26.86 -35.83 2.77
CA HIS A 57 25.68 -36.57 3.25
C HIS A 57 25.77 -36.86 4.74
N GLN A 58 26.94 -37.29 5.22
CA GLN A 58 27.16 -37.56 6.63
C GLN A 58 26.92 -36.31 7.50
N SER A 59 27.44 -35.14 7.10
CA SER A 59 27.21 -33.90 7.85
C SER A 59 25.74 -33.48 7.86
N ILE A 60 25.03 -33.62 6.74
CA ILE A 60 23.59 -33.32 6.66
C ILE A 60 22.79 -34.24 7.59
N GLU A 61 23.07 -35.54 7.56
CA GLU A 61 22.40 -36.54 8.40
C GLU A 61 22.63 -36.26 9.88
N GLN A 62 23.89 -36.03 10.28
CA GLN A 62 24.25 -35.72 11.66
C GLN A 62 23.61 -34.43 12.15
N HIS A 63 23.56 -33.39 11.31
CA HIS A 63 22.91 -32.12 11.65
C HIS A 63 21.43 -32.31 11.97
N PHE A 64 20.69 -33.03 11.10
CA PHE A 64 19.26 -33.23 11.33
C PHE A 64 18.97 -34.21 12.47
N ALA A 65 19.82 -35.22 12.68
CA ALA A 65 19.69 -36.10 13.85
C ALA A 65 19.85 -35.31 15.17
N PHE A 66 20.89 -34.48 15.26
CA PHE A 66 21.10 -33.63 16.43
C PHE A 66 19.98 -32.59 16.59
N TRP A 67 19.55 -31.95 15.50
CA TRP A 67 18.44 -31.01 15.53
C TRP A 67 17.14 -31.65 16.02
N ASP A 68 16.84 -32.89 15.61
CA ASP A 68 15.67 -33.63 16.08
C ASP A 68 15.75 -33.92 17.59
N GLU A 69 16.92 -34.35 18.09
CA GLU A 69 17.16 -34.55 19.52
C GLU A 69 16.94 -33.26 20.32
N ASP A 70 17.48 -32.13 19.85
CA ASP A 70 17.29 -30.81 20.47
C ASP A 70 15.81 -30.39 20.49
N LYS A 71 15.09 -30.60 19.38
CA LYS A 71 13.66 -30.29 19.30
C LYS A 71 12.84 -31.18 20.22
N TYR A 72 13.16 -32.47 20.28
CA TYR A 72 12.49 -33.41 21.16
C TYR A 72 12.72 -33.04 22.64
N ALA A 73 13.96 -32.69 23.01
CA ALA A 73 14.28 -32.24 24.35
C ALA A 73 13.53 -30.95 24.73
N ALA A 74 13.41 -29.99 23.81
CA ALA A 74 12.71 -28.73 24.01
C ALA A 74 11.17 -28.84 23.94
N LEU A 75 10.63 -29.92 23.41
CA LEU A 75 9.20 -30.06 23.08
C LEU A 75 8.27 -29.85 24.27
N SER A 76 8.62 -30.40 25.44
CA SER A 76 7.78 -30.29 26.64
C SER A 76 7.67 -28.86 27.15
N VAL A 77 8.77 -28.11 27.14
CA VAL A 77 8.83 -26.70 27.51
C VAL A 77 8.08 -25.86 26.48
N PHE A 78 8.28 -26.13 25.20
CA PHE A 78 7.58 -25.47 24.11
C PHE A 78 6.05 -25.58 24.26
N ILE A 79 5.53 -26.80 24.44
CA ILE A 79 4.09 -27.06 24.63
C ILE A 79 3.58 -26.37 25.91
N GLN A 80 4.32 -26.46 27.01
CA GLN A 80 3.92 -25.82 28.27
C GLN A 80 3.81 -24.30 28.13
N ASN A 81 4.77 -23.66 27.46
CA ASN A 81 4.77 -22.22 27.26
C ASN A 81 3.61 -21.79 26.37
N HIS A 82 3.42 -22.43 25.22
CA HIS A 82 2.32 -22.12 24.29
C HIS A 82 0.94 -22.34 24.93
N TYR A 83 0.83 -23.34 25.80
CA TYR A 83 -0.39 -23.55 26.57
C TYR A 83 -0.67 -22.40 27.54
N ARG A 84 0.35 -21.93 28.27
CA ARG A 84 0.21 -20.79 29.19
C ARG A 84 -0.11 -19.50 28.44
N GLU A 85 0.58 -19.24 27.33
CA GLU A 85 0.31 -18.12 26.44
C GLU A 85 -1.15 -18.17 25.97
N ALA A 86 -1.62 -19.32 25.49
CA ALA A 86 -3.01 -19.45 25.06
C ALA A 86 -4.03 -19.21 26.19
N GLN A 87 -3.74 -19.66 27.42
CA GLN A 87 -4.59 -19.36 28.56
C GLN A 87 -4.60 -17.87 28.91
N GLU A 88 -3.45 -17.21 28.81
CA GLU A 88 -3.31 -15.77 29.02
C GLU A 88 -4.08 -14.98 27.98
N ASP A 89 -3.91 -15.32 26.70
CA ASP A 89 -4.58 -14.66 25.58
C ASP A 89 -6.09 -14.84 25.67
N ILE A 90 -6.58 -16.05 25.95
CA ILE A 90 -8.01 -16.29 26.17
C ILE A 90 -8.51 -15.38 27.30
N ARG A 91 -7.81 -15.29 28.42
CA ARG A 91 -8.24 -14.47 29.55
C ARG A 91 -8.27 -12.98 29.20
N THR A 92 -7.20 -12.48 28.60
CA THR A 92 -7.01 -11.06 28.30
C THR A 92 -7.91 -10.61 27.15
N LEU A 93 -7.85 -11.30 26.01
CA LEU A 93 -8.63 -10.94 24.82
C LEU A 93 -10.13 -11.12 25.05
N THR A 94 -10.57 -12.10 25.85
CA THR A 94 -12.00 -12.21 26.19
C THR A 94 -12.49 -11.00 26.99
N ALA A 95 -11.69 -10.53 27.95
CA ALA A 95 -12.04 -9.35 28.74
C ALA A 95 -12.08 -8.09 27.86
N GLU A 96 -11.06 -7.88 27.03
CA GLU A 96 -11.01 -6.75 26.09
C GLU A 96 -12.17 -6.80 25.08
N LEU A 97 -12.44 -7.97 24.51
CA LEU A 97 -13.54 -8.16 23.57
C LEU A 97 -14.90 -7.88 24.22
N SER A 98 -15.10 -8.26 25.48
CA SER A 98 -16.34 -7.94 26.22
C SER A 98 -16.56 -6.43 26.32
N VAL A 99 -15.52 -5.67 26.65
CA VAL A 99 -15.59 -4.20 26.73
C VAL A 99 -15.92 -3.60 25.36
N ILE A 100 -15.27 -4.07 24.30
CA ILE A 100 -15.52 -3.59 22.92
C ILE A 100 -16.95 -3.91 22.51
N ARG A 101 -17.43 -5.12 22.80
CA ARG A 101 -18.80 -5.57 22.49
C ARG A 101 -19.85 -4.72 23.19
N GLU A 102 -19.68 -4.42 24.48
CA GLU A 102 -20.60 -3.55 25.22
C GLU A 102 -20.56 -2.12 24.68
N THR A 103 -19.36 -1.58 24.47
CA THR A 103 -19.17 -0.19 24.01
C THR A 103 -19.77 0.05 22.63
N LEU A 104 -19.60 -0.91 21.71
CA LEU A 104 -20.05 -0.80 20.33
C LEU A 104 -21.39 -1.51 20.07
N ASN A 105 -22.00 -2.08 21.10
CA ASN A 105 -23.24 -2.88 21.03
C ASN A 105 -23.17 -4.00 19.97
N LEU A 106 -22.10 -4.81 20.03
CA LEU A 106 -21.80 -5.89 19.09
C LEU A 106 -22.08 -7.29 19.68
N ALA A 107 -22.61 -8.17 18.84
CA ALA A 107 -22.77 -9.59 19.10
C ALA A 107 -21.68 -10.42 18.38
N ASP A 108 -21.46 -11.66 18.81
CA ASP A 108 -20.44 -12.53 18.19
C ASP A 108 -20.72 -12.81 16.71
N THR A 109 -22.01 -12.84 16.34
CA THR A 109 -22.45 -12.97 14.93
C THR A 109 -22.03 -11.78 14.07
N ASP A 110 -21.78 -10.62 14.66
CA ASP A 110 -21.32 -9.45 13.92
C ASP A 110 -19.91 -9.64 13.37
N PHE A 111 -19.01 -10.30 14.10
CA PHE A 111 -17.64 -10.56 13.60
C PHE A 111 -17.65 -11.47 12.37
N ILE A 112 -18.48 -12.52 12.38
CA ILE A 112 -18.68 -13.41 11.24
C ILE A 112 -19.23 -12.62 10.05
N ARG A 113 -20.21 -11.75 10.31
CA ARG A 113 -20.79 -10.87 9.28
C ARG A 113 -19.76 -9.88 8.73
N PHE A 114 -18.94 -9.25 9.58
CA PHE A 114 -17.91 -8.30 9.17
C PHE A 114 -16.86 -8.96 8.30
N HIS A 115 -16.42 -10.17 8.66
CA HIS A 115 -15.51 -10.95 7.84
C HIS A 115 -16.08 -11.22 6.43
N ALA A 116 -17.35 -11.64 6.36
CA ALA A 116 -18.03 -11.87 5.08
C ALA A 116 -18.21 -10.57 4.27
N GLN A 117 -18.57 -9.47 4.93
CA GLN A 117 -18.72 -8.16 4.29
C GLN A 117 -17.39 -7.62 3.76
N GLU A 118 -16.30 -7.78 4.52
CA GLU A 118 -14.96 -7.38 4.09
C GLU A 118 -14.55 -8.19 2.85
N HIS A 119 -14.80 -9.50 2.85
CA HIS A 119 -14.56 -10.36 1.70
C HIS A 119 -15.37 -9.92 0.46
N GLU A 120 -16.68 -9.70 0.61
CA GLU A 120 -17.55 -9.23 -0.49
C GLU A 120 -17.12 -7.86 -1.03
N TYR A 121 -16.80 -6.93 -0.13
CA TYR A 121 -16.29 -5.61 -0.48
C TYR A 121 -14.99 -5.68 -1.28
N LEU A 122 -14.03 -6.50 -0.84
CA LEU A 122 -12.75 -6.69 -1.53
C LEU A 122 -12.90 -7.41 -2.87
N ASP A 123 -13.87 -8.32 -3.00
CA ASP A 123 -14.18 -8.93 -4.30
C ASP A 123 -14.85 -7.93 -5.25
N ALA A 124 -15.73 -7.05 -4.75
CA ALA A 124 -16.31 -5.96 -5.53
C ALA A 124 -15.24 -4.95 -6.00
N LEU A 125 -14.22 -4.69 -5.18
CA LEU A 125 -13.07 -3.83 -5.54
C LEU A 125 -12.20 -4.37 -6.67
N LYS A 126 -12.20 -5.69 -6.94
CA LYS A 126 -11.48 -6.25 -8.09
C LYS A 126 -12.00 -5.70 -9.42
N GLN A 127 -13.20 -5.12 -9.42
CA GLN A 127 -13.81 -4.47 -10.57
C GLN A 127 -14.40 -3.12 -10.14
N THR A 128 -13.55 -2.09 -9.94
CA THR A 128 -14.06 -0.72 -10.00
C THR A 128 -14.76 -0.58 -11.35
N PRO A 129 -16.06 -0.26 -11.40
CA PRO A 129 -16.79 -0.17 -12.66
C PRO A 129 -16.00 0.74 -13.60
N VAL A 130 -15.79 0.29 -14.85
CA VAL A 130 -15.01 1.07 -15.85
C VAL A 130 -15.53 2.51 -15.93
N LYS A 131 -16.84 2.70 -15.73
CA LYS A 131 -17.49 4.00 -15.67
C LYS A 131 -16.99 4.90 -14.53
N ASP A 132 -16.73 4.36 -13.35
CA ASP A 132 -16.29 5.13 -12.18
C ASP A 132 -14.82 5.54 -12.34
N LEU A 133 -13.97 4.64 -12.86
CA LEU A 133 -12.59 4.97 -13.24
C LEU A 133 -12.53 6.07 -14.31
N LEU A 134 -13.40 5.99 -15.32
CA LEU A 134 -13.51 7.02 -16.34
C LEU A 134 -14.01 8.35 -15.76
N SER A 135 -14.95 8.31 -14.81
CA SER A 135 -15.47 9.51 -14.13
C SER A 135 -14.41 10.19 -13.25
N ILE A 136 -13.62 9.40 -12.51
CA ILE A 136 -12.46 9.90 -11.75
C ILE A 136 -11.41 10.52 -12.69
N ARG A 137 -11.10 9.83 -13.81
CA ARG A 137 -10.19 10.37 -14.83
C ARG A 137 -10.72 11.68 -15.41
N TYR A 138 -12.02 11.76 -15.67
CA TYR A 138 -12.66 12.97 -16.18
C TYR A 138 -12.51 14.14 -15.21
N ILE A 139 -12.71 13.93 -13.90
CA ILE A 139 -12.48 14.98 -12.89
C ILE A 139 -11.04 15.46 -12.87
N ASN A 140 -10.07 14.56 -12.90
CA ASN A 140 -8.66 14.95 -12.93
C ASN A 140 -8.34 15.79 -14.18
N VAL A 141 -8.97 15.47 -15.32
CA VAL A 141 -8.86 16.25 -16.56
C VAL A 141 -9.55 17.60 -16.45
N LEU A 142 -10.67 17.72 -15.73
CA LEU A 142 -11.31 19.02 -15.47
C LEU A 142 -10.46 19.91 -14.56
N ASP A 143 -9.82 19.34 -13.54
CA ASP A 143 -8.87 20.07 -12.68
C ASP A 143 -7.66 20.54 -13.49
N GLU A 144 -7.09 19.64 -14.32
CA GLU A 144 -6.01 19.97 -15.23
C GLU A 144 -6.42 21.05 -16.24
N LEU A 145 -7.64 21.00 -16.75
CA LEU A 145 -8.17 22.00 -17.69
C LEU A 145 -8.23 23.39 -17.04
N ALA A 146 -8.70 23.47 -15.80
CA ALA A 146 -8.72 24.74 -15.06
C ALA A 146 -7.32 25.30 -14.82
N GLU A 147 -6.34 24.44 -14.51
CA GLU A 147 -4.94 24.84 -14.40
C GLU A 147 -4.38 25.36 -15.73
N ARG A 148 -4.59 24.63 -16.85
CA ARG A 148 -4.11 25.05 -18.18
C ARG A 148 -4.77 26.34 -18.64
N GLN A 149 -6.04 26.55 -18.31
CA GLN A 149 -6.74 27.80 -18.61
C GLN A 149 -6.10 28.98 -17.86
N SER A 150 -5.72 28.77 -16.59
CA SER A 150 -4.98 29.76 -15.80
C SER A 150 -3.58 30.02 -16.36
N GLU A 151 -2.82 28.97 -16.71
CA GLU A 151 -1.48 29.07 -17.32
C GLU A 151 -1.51 29.88 -18.61
N TRP A 152 -2.47 29.60 -19.50
CA TRP A 152 -2.63 30.35 -20.75
C TRP A 152 -3.02 31.80 -20.51
N ASN A 153 -3.95 32.08 -19.58
CA ASN A 153 -4.33 33.45 -19.22
C ASN A 153 -3.11 34.25 -18.72
N GLN A 154 -2.31 33.66 -17.82
CA GLN A 154 -1.10 34.29 -17.30
C GLN A 154 -0.05 34.52 -18.39
N ALA A 155 0.19 33.53 -19.27
CA ALA A 155 1.12 33.67 -20.38
C ALA A 155 0.68 34.77 -21.35
N ARG A 156 -0.62 34.83 -21.67
CA ARG A 156 -1.22 35.85 -22.54
C ARG A 156 -1.10 37.24 -21.92
N GLU A 157 -1.41 37.40 -20.64
CA GLU A 157 -1.26 38.66 -19.93
C GLU A 157 0.20 39.11 -19.85
N ALA A 158 1.13 38.20 -19.59
CA ALA A 158 2.56 38.49 -19.58
C ALA A 158 3.04 38.97 -20.96
N ALA A 159 2.62 38.30 -22.04
CA ALA A 159 2.92 38.72 -23.40
C ALA A 159 2.34 40.11 -23.73
N ASN A 160 1.10 40.39 -23.31
CA ASN A 160 0.47 41.70 -23.48
C ASN A 160 1.21 42.80 -22.71
N ARG A 161 1.65 42.53 -21.47
CA ARG A 161 2.48 43.47 -20.69
C ARG A 161 3.79 43.79 -21.42
N SER A 162 4.47 42.77 -21.93
CA SER A 162 5.70 42.95 -22.72
C SER A 162 5.49 43.74 -24.02
N LEU A 163 4.28 43.81 -24.57
CA LEU A 163 3.98 44.63 -25.75
C LEU A 163 3.70 46.10 -25.41
N VAL A 164 3.30 46.41 -24.17
CA VAL A 164 2.89 47.76 -23.74
C VAL A 164 4.00 48.47 -22.96
N GLU A 165 4.91 47.74 -22.31
CA GLU A 165 6.03 48.33 -21.57
C GLU A 165 7.06 49.01 -22.50
N ILE A 166 7.47 50.23 -22.11
CA ILE A 166 8.58 50.95 -22.75
C ILE A 166 9.87 50.19 -22.46
N HIS A 167 10.34 49.43 -23.45
CA HIS A 167 11.55 48.63 -23.32
C HIS A 167 12.79 49.53 -23.33
N VAL A 168 13.56 49.51 -22.23
CA VAL A 168 14.88 50.13 -22.13
C VAL A 168 15.92 49.01 -22.25
N GLY A 169 16.50 48.81 -23.44
CA GLY A 169 17.44 47.71 -23.70
C GLY A 169 17.87 47.60 -25.16
N SER A 170 18.75 46.63 -25.48
CA SER A 170 19.17 46.40 -26.87
C SER A 170 18.05 45.78 -27.71
N LEU A 171 18.04 46.06 -29.01
CA LEU A 171 17.02 45.55 -29.94
C LEU A 171 16.99 44.02 -30.03
N SER A 172 18.14 43.38 -29.78
CA SER A 172 18.27 41.92 -29.72
C SER A 172 17.56 41.33 -28.50
N ASP A 173 17.69 41.97 -27.34
CA ASP A 173 17.07 41.51 -26.08
C ASP A 173 15.55 41.63 -26.14
N MET A 174 15.05 42.70 -26.77
CA MET A 174 13.62 42.89 -27.06
C MET A 174 13.08 41.77 -27.95
N HIS A 175 13.78 41.47 -29.05
CA HIS A 175 13.37 40.43 -29.99
C HIS A 175 13.36 39.04 -29.34
N LEU A 176 14.34 38.75 -28.48
CA LEU A 176 14.41 37.51 -27.72
C LEU A 176 13.25 37.38 -26.73
N ALA A 177 12.96 38.44 -25.95
CA ALA A 177 11.86 38.45 -24.98
C ALA A 177 10.49 38.27 -25.66
N LEU A 178 10.26 38.96 -26.79
CA LEU A 178 9.05 38.82 -27.61
C LEU A 178 8.87 37.39 -28.14
N ASN A 179 9.93 36.80 -28.68
CA ASN A 179 9.88 35.42 -29.18
C ASN A 179 9.61 34.42 -28.05
N GLN A 180 10.23 34.61 -26.87
CA GLN A 180 9.98 33.76 -25.70
C GLN A 180 8.53 33.88 -25.20
N ALA A 181 7.98 35.10 -25.16
CA ALA A 181 6.59 35.34 -24.78
C ALA A 181 5.62 34.66 -25.76
N ARG A 182 5.86 34.80 -27.07
CA ARG A 182 5.09 34.13 -28.12
C ARG A 182 5.12 32.61 -27.96
N VAL A 183 6.31 32.01 -27.87
CA VAL A 183 6.47 30.56 -27.71
C VAL A 183 5.74 30.06 -26.46
N ARG A 184 5.80 30.80 -25.34
CA ARG A 184 5.08 30.46 -24.12
C ARG A 184 3.56 30.46 -24.31
N VAL A 185 2.99 31.48 -24.96
CA VAL A 185 1.55 31.55 -25.24
C VAL A 185 1.13 30.41 -26.17
N ASP A 186 1.86 30.18 -27.26
CA ASP A 186 1.56 29.13 -28.25
C ASP A 186 1.62 27.74 -27.59
N THR A 187 2.62 27.51 -26.74
CA THR A 187 2.78 26.25 -25.99
C THR A 187 1.65 26.07 -24.96
N ALA A 188 1.34 27.10 -24.17
CA ALA A 188 0.26 27.04 -23.18
C ALA A 188 -1.11 26.81 -23.84
N TYR A 189 -1.35 27.44 -25.00
CA TYR A 189 -2.56 27.25 -25.79
C TYR A 189 -2.65 25.83 -26.35
N SER A 190 -1.55 25.29 -26.88
CA SER A 190 -1.50 23.92 -27.39
C SER A 190 -1.81 22.90 -26.28
N LYS A 191 -1.27 23.10 -25.08
CA LYS A 191 -1.61 22.26 -23.91
C LYS A 191 -3.10 22.36 -23.55
N LEU A 192 -3.65 23.58 -23.51
CA LEU A 192 -5.07 23.81 -23.23
C LEU A 192 -5.97 23.07 -24.22
N GLN A 193 -5.71 23.20 -25.52
CA GLN A 193 -6.47 22.50 -26.57
C GLN A 193 -6.40 20.97 -26.42
N ASN A 194 -5.22 20.42 -26.11
CA ASN A 194 -5.08 18.97 -25.90
C ASN A 194 -5.91 18.49 -24.70
N THR A 195 -5.90 19.26 -23.59
CA THR A 195 -6.71 18.94 -22.41
C THR A 195 -8.21 19.11 -22.69
N GLU A 196 -8.63 20.12 -23.47
CA GLU A 196 -10.02 20.27 -23.92
C GLU A 196 -10.49 19.11 -24.78
N GLN A 197 -9.66 18.65 -25.72
CA GLN A 197 -9.98 17.49 -26.57
C GLN A 197 -10.12 16.22 -25.72
N LEU A 198 -9.22 16.02 -24.76
CA LEU A 198 -9.30 14.88 -23.84
C LEU A 198 -10.57 14.92 -22.99
N ALA A 199 -10.94 16.11 -22.47
CA ALA A 199 -12.18 16.31 -21.72
C ALA A 199 -13.40 15.96 -22.59
N GLY A 200 -13.46 16.47 -23.83
CA GLY A 200 -14.55 16.19 -24.77
C GLY A 200 -14.66 14.71 -25.13
N HIS A 201 -13.53 14.02 -25.32
CA HIS A 201 -13.53 12.58 -25.58
C HIS A 201 -14.10 11.78 -24.39
N LEU A 202 -13.75 12.17 -23.15
CA LEU A 202 -14.29 11.53 -21.95
C LEU A 202 -15.78 11.85 -21.74
N GLU A 203 -16.24 13.05 -22.08
CA GLU A 203 -17.65 13.45 -22.05
C GLU A 203 -18.50 12.55 -22.96
N VAL A 204 -18.01 12.28 -24.18
CA VAL A 204 -18.67 11.36 -25.13
C VAL A 204 -18.71 9.94 -24.59
N GLN A 205 -17.60 9.45 -24.01
CA GLN A 205 -17.54 8.10 -23.44
C GLN A 205 -18.46 7.91 -22.24
N LEU A 206 -18.63 8.96 -21.42
CA LEU A 206 -19.47 8.94 -20.22
C LEU A 206 -20.95 9.29 -20.51
N GLY A 207 -21.26 9.78 -21.72
CA GLY A 207 -22.61 10.23 -22.09
C GLY A 207 -23.03 11.49 -21.34
N ILE A 208 -22.10 12.44 -21.14
CA ILE A 208 -22.33 13.68 -20.40
C ILE A 208 -22.80 14.76 -21.39
N ASP A 209 -24.03 15.24 -21.23
CA ASP A 209 -24.59 16.30 -22.08
C ASP A 209 -24.07 17.70 -21.69
N LYS A 210 -23.89 17.97 -20.39
CA LYS A 210 -23.36 19.23 -19.86
C LYS A 210 -22.14 18.96 -19.00
N ARG A 211 -21.02 19.61 -19.37
CA ARG A 211 -19.76 19.57 -18.62
C ARG A 211 -19.99 19.84 -17.13
N TRP A 212 -19.36 19.03 -16.28
CA TRP A 212 -19.46 19.22 -14.83
C TRP A 212 -18.72 20.50 -14.42
N GLU A 213 -19.41 21.34 -13.68
CA GLU A 213 -18.82 22.54 -13.09
C GLU A 213 -18.04 22.14 -11.82
N ILE A 214 -16.91 22.82 -11.57
CA ILE A 214 -16.12 22.62 -10.35
C ILE A 214 -17.01 22.94 -9.14
N GLY A 215 -17.20 21.96 -8.26
CA GLY A 215 -18.08 22.05 -7.10
C GLY A 215 -19.53 21.61 -7.35
N SER A 216 -19.89 21.20 -8.56
CA SER A 216 -21.18 20.54 -8.80
C SER A 216 -21.29 19.21 -8.02
N GLU A 217 -22.50 18.72 -7.79
CA GLU A 217 -22.73 17.49 -7.00
C GLU A 217 -22.02 16.27 -7.61
N CYS A 218 -22.11 16.09 -8.92
CA CYS A 218 -21.44 14.99 -9.63
C CYS A 218 -19.91 15.10 -9.54
N TYR A 219 -19.37 16.31 -9.68
CA TYR A 219 -17.94 16.57 -9.52
C TYR A 219 -17.48 16.27 -8.08
N SER A 220 -18.19 16.79 -7.07
CA SER A 220 -17.81 16.62 -5.67
C SER A 220 -17.81 15.15 -5.24
N ARG A 221 -18.81 14.37 -5.68
CA ARG A 221 -18.90 12.93 -5.39
C ARG A 221 -17.69 12.15 -5.89
N PHE A 222 -17.40 12.23 -7.19
CA PHE A 222 -16.30 11.47 -7.77
C PHE A 222 -14.92 12.03 -7.37
N ARG A 223 -14.85 13.31 -6.96
CA ARG A 223 -13.65 13.88 -6.36
C ARG A 223 -13.36 13.29 -4.98
N GLU A 224 -14.40 13.10 -4.16
CA GLU A 224 -14.29 12.39 -2.89
C GLU A 224 -13.87 10.92 -3.10
N GLU A 225 -14.47 10.23 -4.06
CA GLU A 225 -14.08 8.86 -4.43
C GLU A 225 -12.61 8.79 -4.89
N ALA A 226 -12.16 9.75 -5.71
CA ALA A 226 -10.77 9.83 -6.15
C ALA A 226 -9.80 10.02 -4.97
N LEU A 227 -10.16 10.85 -3.99
CA LEU A 227 -9.39 11.05 -2.77
C LEU A 227 -9.33 9.78 -1.92
N LEU A 228 -10.45 9.10 -1.74
CA LEU A 228 -10.52 7.84 -1.00
C LEU A 228 -9.69 6.74 -1.67
N LEU A 229 -9.73 6.63 -3.00
CA LEU A 229 -8.90 5.68 -3.73
C LEU A 229 -7.40 5.99 -3.58
N LYS A 230 -7.03 7.26 -3.67
CA LYS A 230 -5.64 7.69 -3.44
C LYS A 230 -5.20 7.38 -2.01
N TYR A 231 -6.05 7.64 -1.02
CA TYR A 231 -5.77 7.32 0.38
C TYR A 231 -5.56 5.81 0.56
N ARG A 232 -6.49 4.98 0.08
CA ARG A 232 -6.41 3.51 0.15
C ARG A 232 -5.14 2.97 -0.53
N SER A 233 -4.86 3.41 -1.75
CA SER A 233 -3.64 3.01 -2.46
C SER A 233 -2.36 3.44 -1.75
N THR A 234 -2.37 4.60 -1.09
CA THR A 234 -1.23 5.08 -0.30
C THR A 234 -1.06 4.25 0.98
N LEU A 235 -2.16 3.87 1.62
CA LEU A 235 -2.17 3.03 2.81
C LEU A 235 -1.65 1.62 2.49
N ASP A 236 -2.12 1.02 1.40
CA ASP A 236 -1.65 -0.29 0.90
C ASP A 236 -0.13 -0.25 0.63
N GLU A 237 0.36 0.82 0.02
CA GLU A 237 1.79 1.01 -0.25
C GLU A 237 2.59 1.21 1.05
N LEU A 238 2.05 1.96 2.01
CA LEU A 238 2.69 2.14 3.32
C LEU A 238 2.81 0.80 4.06
N GLU A 239 1.73 0.02 4.12
CA GLU A 239 1.72 -1.32 4.73
C GLU A 239 2.78 -2.20 4.06
N ARG A 240 2.79 -2.24 2.72
CA ARG A 240 3.78 -2.99 1.95
C ARG A 240 5.22 -2.57 2.28
N LEU A 241 5.49 -1.27 2.38
CA LEU A 241 6.82 -0.73 2.70
C LEU A 241 7.24 -1.06 4.13
N VAL A 242 6.33 -0.99 5.11
CA VAL A 242 6.62 -1.38 6.50
C VAL A 242 6.97 -2.86 6.57
N VAL A 243 6.17 -3.71 5.93
CA VAL A 243 6.43 -5.15 5.88
C VAL A 243 7.77 -5.43 5.21
N MET A 244 8.05 -4.85 4.04
CA MET A 244 9.35 -4.94 3.38
C MET A 244 10.50 -4.55 4.31
N ARG A 245 10.34 -3.45 5.06
CA ARG A 245 11.37 -2.98 5.98
C ARG A 245 11.62 -3.99 7.11
N LEU A 246 10.58 -4.63 7.64
CA LEU A 246 10.72 -5.70 8.63
C LEU A 246 11.49 -6.90 8.06
N PHE A 247 11.23 -7.30 6.80
CA PHE A 247 11.98 -8.34 6.12
C PHE A 247 13.46 -7.98 5.92
N GLU A 248 13.76 -6.75 5.54
CA GLU A 248 15.14 -6.26 5.42
C GLU A 248 15.89 -6.32 6.75
N LEU A 249 15.26 -5.82 7.83
CA LEU A 249 15.85 -5.80 9.16
C LEU A 249 16.08 -7.21 9.69
N SER A 250 15.16 -8.15 9.43
CA SER A 250 15.31 -9.56 9.76
C SER A 250 16.52 -10.18 9.02
N LYS A 251 16.65 -9.95 7.70
CA LYS A 251 17.79 -10.45 6.91
C LYS A 251 19.14 -9.90 7.36
N LEU A 252 19.17 -8.70 7.93
CA LEU A 252 20.38 -8.07 8.45
C LEU A 252 20.68 -8.44 9.92
N SER A 253 19.88 -9.30 10.55
CA SER A 253 19.94 -9.58 12.00
C SER A 253 19.82 -8.33 12.89
N LEU A 254 19.02 -7.36 12.44
CA LEU A 254 18.77 -6.07 13.11
C LEU A 254 17.33 -5.93 13.63
N SER A 255 16.57 -7.03 13.69
CA SER A 255 15.25 -7.02 14.33
C SER A 255 15.38 -6.63 15.81
N GLY A 256 14.65 -5.59 16.25
CA GLY A 256 14.66 -5.11 17.63
C GLY A 256 15.68 -4.01 17.97
N THR A 257 16.45 -3.49 17.01
CA THR A 257 17.41 -2.39 17.26
C THR A 257 16.79 -0.99 17.11
N GLY A 258 15.46 -0.89 17.00
CA GLY A 258 14.74 0.37 16.96
C GLY A 258 14.84 1.07 18.31
N LYS A 259 15.47 2.25 18.36
CA LYS A 259 15.44 3.09 19.56
C LYS A 259 14.02 3.61 19.76
N TYR A 260 13.29 3.06 20.73
CA TYR A 260 12.13 3.73 21.29
C TYR A 260 12.62 5.02 21.94
N ALA A 261 12.29 6.17 21.35
CA ALA A 261 12.39 7.43 22.06
C ALA A 261 11.29 7.42 23.12
N VAL A 262 11.66 7.00 24.34
CA VAL A 262 10.85 7.22 25.52
C VAL A 262 10.74 8.74 25.68
N PHE A 263 9.60 9.30 25.31
CA PHE A 263 9.23 10.62 25.76
C PHE A 263 8.76 10.48 27.19
N ASP A 264 9.68 10.73 28.13
CA ASP A 264 9.31 10.99 29.52
C ASP A 264 8.45 12.25 29.53
N VAL A 265 7.14 12.07 29.74
CA VAL A 265 6.23 13.15 30.12
C VAL A 265 6.27 13.20 31.65
N PHE A 266 6.68 14.36 32.16
CA PHE A 266 6.78 14.71 33.58
C PHE A 266 5.52 14.39 34.40
#